data_AF-A0A257VDL2-F1
#
_entry.id   AF-A0A257VDL2-F1
#
_cell.length_a   1.000
_cell.length_b   1.000
_cell.length_c   1.000
_cell.angle_alpha   90.00
_cell.angle_beta   90.00
_cell.angle_gamma   90.00
#
_symmetry.space_group_name_H-M   'P 1'
#
loop_
_entity.id
_entity.type
_entity.pdbx_description
1 polymer ?
#
loop_
_entity_poly.entity_id
_entity_poly.type
_entity_poly.pdbx_seq_one_letter_code
_entity_poly.pdbx_strand_id
1 'polypeptide(L)'
;MAEPKMNSEESKVAVSVLVDTSASVSEQDLAQASAVASRIVGDKGRNWVKVIPFGRTTRPVSEAEEKGKLSYTAGAGGRGTDLETALREGMAAMPAGLVPRIALLSDGKENKGSVTRALWQAQQLGVPVDVYPMAGRPKPALRLESVSFPAQAFAGDRFPIEIALEAPRPAAASIDLTAEGKAIGTNAVQLQAGMNRVRVQVALNTPGA
;
A
#
# COMPACT_ATOMS: atom_id res chain seq x y z
N MET A 1 34.85 0.85 43.44
CA MET A 1 34.23 -0.48 43.57
C MET A 1 33.53 -0.74 42.24
N ALA A 2 33.99 -1.72 41.48
CA ALA A 2 33.40 -2.08 40.19
C ALA A 2 32.49 -3.30 40.43
N GLU A 3 31.19 -3.11 40.28
CA GLU A 3 30.23 -4.22 40.32
C GLU A 3 30.21 -4.92 38.95
N PRO A 4 30.26 -6.25 38.90
CA PRO A 4 30.11 -6.98 37.65
C PRO A 4 28.66 -6.88 37.16
N LYS A 5 28.43 -6.16 36.05
CA LYS A 5 27.17 -6.23 35.30
C LYS A 5 27.18 -7.48 34.43
N MET A 6 26.42 -8.48 34.83
CA MET A 6 26.09 -9.63 33.97
C MET A 6 24.96 -9.20 33.04
N ASN A 7 25.30 -8.77 31.82
CA ASN A 7 24.31 -8.59 30.75
C ASN A 7 23.90 -10.00 30.28
N SER A 8 22.84 -10.57 30.86
CA SER A 8 22.16 -11.67 30.18
C SER A 8 21.59 -11.11 28.89
N GLU A 9 22.01 -11.61 27.74
CA GLU A 9 21.39 -11.26 26.46
C GLU A 9 19.87 -11.50 26.61
N GLU A 10 19.07 -10.43 26.49
CA GLU A 10 17.63 -10.55 26.69
C GLU A 10 17.05 -11.48 25.63
N SER A 11 16.56 -12.65 26.05
CA SER A 11 15.88 -13.60 25.16
C SER A 11 14.51 -13.10 24.65
N LYS A 12 14.17 -11.84 24.93
CA LYS A 12 12.87 -11.25 24.65
C LYS A 12 12.94 -10.50 23.33
N VAL A 13 11.97 -10.77 22.48
CA VAL A 13 11.90 -10.22 21.13
C VAL A 13 10.93 -9.04 21.09
N ALA A 14 11.26 -8.01 20.32
CA ALA A 14 10.34 -6.97 19.89
C ALA A 14 9.93 -7.23 18.44
N VAL A 15 8.68 -7.62 18.21
CA VAL A 15 8.14 -7.89 16.88
C VAL A 15 7.19 -6.79 16.44
N SER A 16 7.55 -6.06 15.40
CA SER A 16 6.61 -5.18 14.68
C SER A 16 5.99 -5.95 13.52
N VAL A 17 4.67 -6.11 13.54
CA VAL A 17 3.89 -6.79 12.51
C VAL A 17 3.30 -5.74 11.58
N LEU A 18 3.91 -5.54 10.42
CA LEU A 18 3.47 -4.59 9.41
C LEU A 18 2.44 -5.27 8.50
N VAL A 19 1.24 -4.72 8.41
CA VAL A 19 0.17 -5.30 7.59
C VAL A 19 -0.30 -4.33 6.53
N ASP A 20 -0.15 -4.71 5.26
CA ASP A 20 -0.67 -3.94 4.15
C ASP A 20 -2.20 -4.00 4.14
N THR A 21 -2.82 -2.83 4.28
CA THR A 21 -4.27 -2.63 4.31
C THR A 21 -4.71 -1.70 3.18
N SER A 22 -3.88 -1.56 2.14
CA SER A 22 -4.18 -0.78 0.95
C SER A 22 -5.30 -1.41 0.12
N ALA A 23 -5.88 -0.60 -0.78
CA ALA A 23 -6.97 -1.01 -1.65
C ALA A 23 -6.59 -2.08 -2.69
N SER A 24 -5.29 -2.35 -2.91
CA SER A 24 -4.82 -3.42 -3.79
C SER A 24 -4.85 -4.80 -3.14
N VAL A 25 -4.93 -4.88 -1.81
CA VAL A 25 -5.01 -6.14 -1.07
C VAL A 25 -6.40 -6.75 -1.24
N SER A 26 -6.48 -8.06 -1.50
CA SER A 26 -7.78 -8.73 -1.66
C SER A 26 -8.46 -8.92 -0.29
N GLU A 27 -9.78 -9.11 -0.26
CA GLU A 27 -10.48 -9.36 1.01
C GLU A 27 -10.02 -10.68 1.65
N GLN A 28 -9.72 -11.68 0.82
CA GLN A 28 -9.16 -12.95 1.27
C GLN A 28 -7.75 -12.75 1.88
N ASP A 29 -6.88 -11.99 1.22
CA ASP A 29 -5.54 -11.68 1.74
C ASP A 29 -5.61 -10.88 3.04
N LEU A 30 -6.50 -9.88 3.13
CA LEU A 30 -6.68 -9.07 4.34
C LEU A 30 -7.19 -9.93 5.50
N ALA A 31 -8.11 -10.87 5.24
CA ALA A 31 -8.59 -11.81 6.24
C ALA A 31 -7.50 -12.78 6.69
N GLN A 32 -6.69 -13.30 5.76
CA GLN A 32 -5.53 -14.14 6.09
C GLN A 32 -4.49 -13.36 6.89
N ALA A 33 -4.19 -12.13 6.50
CA ALA A 33 -3.24 -11.27 7.18
C ALA A 33 -3.70 -10.92 8.61
N SER A 34 -5.00 -10.65 8.77
CA SER A 34 -5.64 -10.48 10.08
C SER A 34 -5.48 -11.73 10.96
N ALA A 35 -5.70 -12.93 10.40
CA ALA A 35 -5.55 -14.18 11.13
C ALA A 35 -4.09 -14.45 11.53
N VAL A 36 -3.12 -14.20 10.63
CA VAL A 36 -1.69 -14.33 10.92
C VAL A 36 -1.26 -13.34 11.99
N ALA A 37 -1.63 -12.06 11.86
CA ALA A 37 -1.33 -11.03 12.86
C ALA A 37 -1.94 -11.39 14.23
N SER A 38 -3.18 -11.87 14.26
CA SER A 38 -3.84 -12.32 15.49
C SER A 38 -3.14 -13.50 16.13
N ARG A 39 -2.64 -14.47 15.34
CA ARG A 39 -1.82 -15.57 15.85
C ARG A 39 -0.52 -15.08 16.46
N ILE A 40 0.20 -14.17 15.79
CA ILE A 40 1.46 -13.59 16.32
C ILE A 40 1.20 -12.86 17.65
N VAL A 41 0.11 -12.10 17.74
CA VAL A 41 -0.29 -11.41 18.98
C VAL A 41 -0.69 -12.41 20.07
N GLY A 42 -1.41 -13.48 19.74
CA GLY A 42 -1.79 -14.54 20.67
C GLY A 42 -0.58 -15.31 21.22
N ASP A 43 0.43 -15.55 20.39
CA ASP A 43 1.65 -16.28 20.72
C ASP A 43 2.74 -15.38 21.35
N LYS A 44 2.44 -14.09 21.61
CA LYS A 44 3.44 -13.12 22.10
C LYS A 44 4.13 -13.56 23.39
N GLY A 45 3.43 -14.26 24.29
CA GLY A 45 3.95 -14.66 25.60
C GLY A 45 4.57 -13.46 26.36
N ARG A 46 5.89 -13.53 26.60
CA ARG A 46 6.69 -12.47 27.27
C ARG A 46 7.34 -11.47 26.29
N ASN A 47 7.14 -11.65 25.00
CA ASN A 47 7.68 -10.80 23.95
C ASN A 47 6.82 -9.55 23.77
N TRP A 48 7.42 -8.52 23.19
CA TRP A 48 6.70 -7.33 22.75
C TRP A 48 6.23 -7.54 21.31
N VAL A 49 4.95 -7.32 21.04
CA VAL A 49 4.37 -7.42 19.70
C VAL A 49 3.50 -6.20 19.45
N LYS A 50 3.69 -5.54 18.31
CA LYS A 50 2.84 -4.43 17.87
C LYS A 50 2.43 -4.62 16.42
N VAL A 51 1.13 -4.58 16.16
CA VAL A 51 0.58 -4.59 14.80
C VAL A 51 0.49 -3.16 14.28
N ILE A 52 0.94 -2.92 13.06
CA ILE A 52 0.95 -1.62 12.40
C ILE A 52 0.35 -1.77 10.99
N PRO A 53 -0.94 -1.44 10.84
CA PRO A 53 -1.57 -1.34 9.53
C PRO A 53 -0.93 -0.21 8.72
N PHE A 54 -0.73 -0.43 7.42
CA PHE A 54 -0.21 0.61 6.53
C PHE A 54 -0.85 0.58 5.14
N GLY A 55 -0.72 1.70 4.45
CA GLY A 55 -0.98 1.89 3.03
C GLY A 55 0.08 2.86 2.51
N ARG A 56 -0.31 4.06 2.08
CA ARG A 56 0.62 5.18 1.82
C ARG A 56 1.25 5.75 3.07
N THR A 57 0.60 5.55 4.22
CA THR A 57 1.08 5.94 5.54
C THR A 57 0.80 4.81 6.51
N THR A 58 1.51 4.77 7.62
CA THR A 58 1.18 3.91 8.76
C THR A 58 0.01 4.52 9.54
N ARG A 59 -0.70 3.68 10.29
CA ARG A 59 -1.71 4.12 11.24
C ARG A 59 -1.75 3.18 12.44
N PRO A 60 -2.27 3.64 13.59
CA PRO A 60 -2.57 2.73 14.68
C PRO A 60 -3.71 1.77 14.32
N VAL A 61 -3.72 0.62 15.00
CA VAL A 61 -4.87 -0.28 15.05
C VAL A 61 -6.00 0.42 15.81
N SER A 62 -7.23 0.36 15.31
CA SER A 62 -8.40 0.87 16.01
C SER A 62 -8.92 -0.13 17.06
N GLU A 63 -9.71 0.32 18.03
CA GLU A 63 -10.29 -0.52 19.08
C GLU A 63 -11.08 -1.73 18.51
N ALA A 64 -11.74 -1.54 17.36
CA ALA A 64 -12.47 -2.62 16.69
C ALA A 64 -11.52 -3.68 16.10
N GLU A 65 -10.34 -3.26 15.67
CA GLU A 65 -9.31 -4.11 15.06
C GLU A 65 -8.42 -4.80 16.10
N GLU A 66 -8.38 -4.32 17.35
CA GLU A 66 -7.71 -5.01 18.46
C GLU A 66 -8.26 -6.42 18.70
N LYS A 67 -9.53 -6.65 18.32
CA LYS A 67 -10.18 -7.97 18.34
C LYS A 67 -9.69 -8.89 17.21
N GLY A 68 -8.71 -8.46 16.42
CA GLY A 68 -7.99 -9.27 15.45
C GLY A 68 -8.46 -9.14 14.00
N LYS A 69 -9.51 -8.35 13.72
CA LYS A 69 -10.01 -8.14 12.36
C LYS A 69 -9.57 -6.79 11.82
N LEU A 70 -8.54 -6.77 10.98
CA LEU A 70 -8.07 -5.54 10.33
C LEU A 70 -9.03 -5.09 9.23
N SER A 71 -9.07 -3.78 9.02
CA SER A 71 -9.88 -3.15 7.98
C SER A 71 -8.99 -2.38 7.01
N TYR A 72 -9.50 -2.16 5.79
CA TYR A 72 -8.80 -1.34 4.80
C TYR A 72 -8.53 0.07 5.33
N THR A 73 -7.38 0.62 4.98
CA THR A 73 -7.09 2.02 5.26
C THR A 73 -7.98 2.90 4.39
N ALA A 74 -8.75 3.79 5.03
CA ALA A 74 -9.72 4.63 4.35
C ALA A 74 -9.07 5.80 3.57
N GLY A 75 -9.83 6.36 2.64
CA GLY A 75 -9.47 7.60 1.94
C GLY A 75 -8.20 7.50 1.10
N ALA A 76 -7.46 8.60 1.00
CA ALA A 76 -6.24 8.66 0.20
C ALA A 76 -5.09 7.78 0.74
N GLY A 77 -5.09 7.49 2.04
CA GLY A 77 -4.09 6.65 2.70
C GLY A 77 -4.10 5.21 2.19
N GLY A 78 -5.27 4.67 1.81
CA GLY A 78 -5.38 3.32 1.24
C GLY A 78 -5.07 3.20 -0.24
N ARG A 79 -4.91 4.31 -0.98
CA ARG A 79 -4.72 4.33 -2.45
C ARG A 79 -3.25 4.15 -2.87
N GLY A 80 -2.50 3.36 -2.12
CA GLY A 80 -1.10 3.08 -2.38
C GLY A 80 -0.46 2.34 -1.23
N THR A 81 0.79 1.94 -1.46
CA THR A 81 1.60 1.15 -0.56
C THR A 81 2.97 1.82 -0.47
N ASP A 82 3.38 2.22 0.72
CA ASP A 82 4.67 2.83 1.05
C ASP A 82 5.37 1.97 2.11
N LEU A 83 6.20 1.06 1.64
CA LEU A 83 6.89 0.08 2.49
C LEU A 83 8.04 0.72 3.28
N GLU A 84 8.64 1.76 2.73
CA GLU A 84 9.72 2.50 3.39
C GLU A 84 9.23 3.17 4.68
N THR A 85 8.09 3.85 4.62
CA THR A 85 7.47 4.48 5.79
C THR A 85 7.05 3.42 6.81
N ALA A 86 6.47 2.30 6.36
CA ALA A 86 6.06 1.20 7.23
C ALA A 86 7.25 0.57 7.98
N LEU A 87 8.35 0.29 7.27
CA LEU A 87 9.56 -0.29 7.86
C LEU A 87 10.21 0.66 8.87
N ARG A 88 10.31 1.96 8.53
CA ARG A 88 10.87 2.98 9.42
C ARG A 88 10.08 3.08 10.72
N GLU A 89 8.75 3.16 10.62
CA GLU A 89 7.88 3.25 11.80
C GLU A 89 7.90 1.95 12.62
N GLY A 90 7.96 0.80 11.93
CA GLY A 90 8.10 -0.50 12.56
C GLY A 90 9.35 -0.61 13.43
N MET A 91 10.49 -0.11 12.94
CA MET A 91 11.73 -0.06 13.71
C MET A 91 11.64 0.95 14.86
N ALA A 92 11.12 2.15 14.60
CA ALA A 92 11.01 3.21 15.61
C ALA A 92 10.08 2.86 16.77
N ALA A 93 9.10 1.99 16.54
CA ALA A 93 8.15 1.58 17.58
C ALA A 93 8.71 0.56 18.58
N MET A 94 9.81 -0.12 18.27
CA MET A 94 10.37 -1.17 19.13
C MET A 94 11.07 -0.57 20.35
N PRO A 95 10.85 -1.12 21.56
CA PRO A 95 11.56 -0.67 22.75
C PRO A 95 13.05 -1.05 22.69
N ALA A 96 13.91 -0.17 23.19
CA ALA A 96 15.33 -0.46 23.33
C ALA A 96 15.58 -1.60 24.32
N GLY A 97 16.61 -2.41 24.08
CA GLY A 97 17.00 -3.55 24.93
C GLY A 97 16.46 -4.91 24.47
N LEU A 98 15.41 -4.95 23.64
CA LEU A 98 14.87 -6.18 23.07
C LEU A 98 15.50 -6.51 21.70
N VAL A 99 15.46 -7.80 21.32
CA VAL A 99 15.90 -8.25 20.00
C VAL A 99 14.87 -7.84 18.94
N PRO A 100 15.19 -6.95 17.98
CA PRO A 100 14.21 -6.42 17.03
C PRO A 100 13.92 -7.42 15.91
N ARG A 101 12.64 -7.55 15.51
CA ARG A 101 12.19 -8.32 14.34
C ARG A 101 11.00 -7.67 13.67
N ILE A 102 10.92 -7.78 12.35
CA ILE A 102 9.79 -7.29 11.56
C ILE A 102 9.12 -8.48 10.88
N ALA A 103 7.80 -8.58 11.02
CA ALA A 103 6.97 -9.45 10.19
C ALA A 103 6.21 -8.57 9.19
N LEU A 104 6.46 -8.76 7.90
CA LEU A 104 5.83 -7.98 6.82
C LEU A 104 4.79 -8.82 6.08
N LEU A 105 3.53 -8.42 6.14
CA LEU A 105 2.42 -9.03 5.42
C LEU A 105 2.02 -8.09 4.29
N SER A 106 2.46 -8.39 3.06
CA SER A 106 2.25 -7.54 1.87
C SER A 106 2.16 -8.39 0.61
N ASP A 107 1.45 -7.89 -0.41
CA ASP A 107 1.45 -8.50 -1.75
C ASP A 107 2.69 -8.14 -2.57
N GLY A 108 3.63 -7.37 -1.98
CA GLY A 108 4.91 -6.99 -2.56
C GLY A 108 4.82 -6.00 -3.71
N LYS A 109 3.61 -5.50 -4.04
CA LYS A 109 3.37 -4.60 -5.17
C LYS A 109 3.45 -3.16 -4.69
N GLU A 110 4.67 -2.70 -4.43
CA GLU A 110 4.95 -1.31 -4.07
C GLU A 110 4.53 -0.36 -5.20
N ASN A 111 3.80 0.70 -4.84
CA ASN A 111 3.44 1.78 -5.79
C ASN A 111 4.26 3.05 -5.54
N LYS A 112 4.92 3.17 -4.37
CA LYS A 112 5.84 4.26 -4.00
C LYS A 112 6.90 3.75 -3.01
N GLY A 113 8.16 4.09 -3.27
CA GLY A 113 9.31 3.68 -2.46
C GLY A 113 10.25 2.75 -3.23
N SER A 114 11.23 2.19 -2.53
CA SER A 114 12.04 1.08 -3.04
C SER A 114 12.13 0.05 -1.93
N VAL A 115 11.34 -1.03 -2.04
CA VAL A 115 11.36 -2.20 -1.16
C VAL A 115 12.79 -2.66 -0.93
N THR A 116 13.60 -2.69 -1.99
CA THR A 116 15.00 -3.07 -1.95
C THR A 116 15.82 -2.16 -1.03
N ARG A 117 15.65 -0.82 -1.10
CA ARG A 117 16.36 0.11 -0.22
C ARG A 117 15.93 -0.04 1.24
N ALA A 118 14.63 -0.18 1.49
CA ALA A 118 14.11 -0.28 2.85
C ALA A 118 14.49 -1.62 3.51
N LEU A 119 14.46 -2.73 2.78
CA LEU A 119 14.96 -4.03 3.24
C LEU A 119 16.47 -4.00 3.46
N TRP A 120 17.23 -3.37 2.57
CA TRP A 120 18.67 -3.22 2.72
C TRP A 120 19.02 -2.38 3.95
N GLN A 121 18.29 -1.30 4.22
CA GLN A 121 18.47 -0.50 5.43
C GLN A 121 18.14 -1.31 6.70
N ALA A 122 17.07 -2.11 6.70
CA ALA A 122 16.76 -3.00 7.82
C ALA A 122 17.88 -4.03 8.04
N GLN A 123 18.45 -4.59 6.97
CA GLN A 123 19.62 -5.48 7.04
C GLN A 123 20.85 -4.77 7.61
N GLN A 124 21.14 -3.53 7.20
CA GLN A 124 22.25 -2.76 7.76
C GLN A 124 22.10 -2.49 9.26
N LEU A 125 20.87 -2.32 9.72
CA LEU A 125 20.53 -2.13 11.13
C LEU A 125 20.43 -3.44 11.91
N GLY A 126 20.70 -4.59 11.27
CA GLY A 126 20.64 -5.90 11.91
C GLY A 126 19.24 -6.34 12.29
N VAL A 127 18.19 -5.78 11.69
CA VAL A 127 16.78 -6.10 11.96
C VAL A 127 16.29 -7.12 10.92
N PRO A 128 16.05 -8.38 11.30
CA PRO A 128 15.48 -9.38 10.40
C PRO A 128 14.06 -8.98 9.97
N VAL A 129 13.79 -9.10 8.66
CA VAL A 129 12.46 -8.89 8.06
C VAL A 129 11.96 -10.21 7.50
N ASP A 130 10.99 -10.81 8.18
CA ASP A 130 10.31 -12.02 7.77
C ASP A 130 9.08 -11.63 6.92
N VAL A 131 9.02 -12.06 5.66
CA VAL A 131 7.95 -11.67 4.71
C VAL A 131 6.94 -12.79 4.55
N TYR A 132 5.66 -12.47 4.80
CA TYR A 132 4.52 -13.31 4.46
C TYR A 132 3.88 -12.77 3.16
N PRO A 133 4.11 -13.43 2.01
CA PRO A 133 3.60 -12.94 0.73
C PRO A 133 2.09 -13.11 0.64
N MET A 134 1.40 -12.05 0.23
CA MET A 134 -0.03 -12.08 -0.12
C MET A 134 -0.19 -12.20 -1.64
N ALA A 135 -1.27 -12.82 -2.10
CA ALA A 135 -1.53 -12.93 -3.54
C ALA A 135 -1.86 -11.57 -4.17
N GLY A 136 -2.48 -10.69 -3.38
CA GLY A 136 -3.05 -9.41 -3.79
C GLY A 136 -4.30 -9.62 -4.63
N ARG A 137 -4.97 -8.52 -5.01
CA ARG A 137 -6.04 -8.62 -6.02
C ARG A 137 -5.44 -8.98 -7.38
N PRO A 138 -6.10 -9.83 -8.18
CA PRO A 138 -5.84 -9.89 -9.61
C PRO A 138 -6.12 -8.47 -10.15
N LYS A 139 -5.07 -7.72 -10.52
CA LYS A 139 -5.27 -6.47 -11.23
C LYS A 139 -6.05 -6.83 -12.51
N PRO A 140 -7.11 -6.10 -12.89
CA PRO A 140 -7.54 -6.18 -14.27
C PRO A 140 -6.30 -5.76 -15.07
N ALA A 141 -5.78 -6.66 -15.92
CA ALA A 141 -4.56 -6.42 -16.68
C ALA A 141 -4.85 -5.46 -17.85
N LEU A 142 -5.42 -4.30 -17.54
CA LEU A 142 -5.67 -3.24 -18.48
C LEU A 142 -4.32 -2.63 -18.85
N ARG A 143 -3.97 -2.69 -20.14
CA ARG A 143 -2.75 -2.08 -20.66
C ARG A 143 -3.12 -0.81 -21.39
N LEU A 144 -2.57 0.32 -20.96
CA LEU A 144 -2.75 1.59 -21.65
C LEU A 144 -1.80 1.62 -22.85
N GLU A 145 -2.35 1.73 -24.06
CA GLU A 145 -1.58 1.72 -25.31
C GLU A 145 -1.23 3.12 -25.75
N SER A 146 -2.20 4.04 -25.71
CA SER A 146 -1.97 5.43 -26.08
C SER A 146 -2.99 6.35 -25.45
N VAL A 147 -2.56 7.58 -25.16
CA VAL A 147 -3.44 8.71 -24.87
C VAL A 147 -3.11 9.80 -25.87
N SER A 148 -4.11 10.26 -26.61
CA SER A 148 -4.00 11.34 -27.58
C SER A 148 -4.91 12.49 -27.17
N PHE A 149 -4.36 13.69 -27.17
CA PHE A 149 -5.04 14.93 -26.85
C PHE A 149 -4.53 16.04 -27.79
N PRO A 150 -5.31 17.11 -28.03
CA PRO A 150 -4.87 18.20 -28.88
C PRO A 150 -3.65 18.90 -28.27
N ALA A 151 -2.71 19.31 -29.13
CA ALA A 151 -1.48 19.99 -28.71
C ALA A 151 -1.73 21.35 -28.02
N GLN A 152 -2.89 21.95 -28.27
CA GLN A 152 -3.35 23.20 -27.66
C GLN A 152 -4.83 23.05 -27.31
N ALA A 153 -5.19 23.40 -26.07
CA ALA A 153 -6.56 23.49 -25.61
C ALA A 153 -6.72 24.80 -24.82
N PHE A 154 -7.75 25.59 -25.12
CA PHE A 154 -7.98 26.85 -24.43
C PHE A 154 -8.84 26.64 -23.18
N ALA A 155 -8.69 27.53 -22.21
CA ALA A 155 -9.56 27.54 -21.03
C ALA A 155 -11.01 27.77 -21.44
N GLY A 156 -11.92 26.93 -20.96
CA GLY A 156 -13.33 26.93 -21.36
C GLY A 156 -13.66 26.02 -22.55
N ASP A 157 -12.67 25.48 -23.25
CA ASP A 157 -12.91 24.53 -24.34
C ASP A 157 -13.24 23.13 -23.82
N ARG A 158 -14.13 22.46 -24.56
CA ARG A 158 -14.30 21.01 -24.49
C ARG A 158 -13.50 20.37 -25.61
N PHE A 159 -12.54 19.52 -25.26
CA PHE A 159 -11.78 18.78 -26.24
C PHE A 159 -11.88 17.26 -25.98
N PRO A 160 -11.83 16.45 -27.04
CA PRO A 160 -11.77 15.01 -26.90
C PRO A 160 -10.36 14.56 -26.51
N ILE A 161 -10.29 13.62 -25.58
CA ILE A 161 -9.12 12.79 -25.31
C ILE A 161 -9.43 11.39 -25.81
N GLU A 162 -8.56 10.86 -26.66
CA GLU A 162 -8.64 9.48 -27.13
C GLU A 162 -7.71 8.59 -26.32
N ILE A 163 -8.26 7.54 -25.76
CA ILE A 163 -7.56 6.59 -24.92
C ILE A 163 -7.70 5.22 -25.59
N ALA A 164 -6.57 4.65 -25.99
CA ALA A 164 -6.50 3.25 -26.42
C ALA A 164 -6.00 2.41 -25.25
N LEU A 165 -6.77 1.38 -24.89
CA LEU A 165 -6.41 0.47 -23.82
C LEU A 165 -6.80 -0.95 -24.20
N GLU A 166 -5.93 -1.91 -23.90
CA GLU A 166 -6.20 -3.33 -24.08
C GLU A 166 -6.74 -3.92 -22.77
N ALA A 167 -7.88 -4.61 -22.85
CA ALA A 167 -8.45 -5.33 -21.73
C ALA A 167 -8.40 -6.84 -21.98
N PRO A 168 -7.95 -7.66 -21.02
CA PRO A 168 -7.83 -9.11 -21.21
C PRO A 168 -9.20 -9.80 -21.23
N ARG A 169 -10.23 -9.16 -20.68
CA ARG A 169 -11.58 -9.67 -20.45
C ARG A 169 -12.58 -8.50 -20.49
N PRO A 170 -13.87 -8.74 -20.77
CA PRO A 170 -14.89 -7.71 -20.61
C PRO A 170 -14.96 -7.22 -19.16
N ALA A 171 -15.00 -5.90 -18.94
CA ALA A 171 -15.02 -5.30 -17.61
C ALA A 171 -15.64 -3.90 -17.62
N ALA A 172 -16.35 -3.53 -16.55
CA ALA A 172 -16.71 -2.13 -16.30
C ALA A 172 -15.54 -1.41 -15.61
N ALA A 173 -15.20 -0.21 -16.07
CA ALA A 173 -14.12 0.61 -15.53
C ALA A 173 -14.55 2.09 -15.42
N SER A 174 -13.78 2.86 -14.65
CA SER A 174 -13.92 4.32 -14.57
C SER A 174 -12.61 4.97 -14.97
N ILE A 175 -12.68 5.99 -15.81
CA ILE A 175 -11.54 6.80 -16.24
C ILE A 175 -11.62 8.12 -15.48
N ASP A 176 -10.72 8.31 -14.53
CA ASP A 176 -10.55 9.56 -13.80
C ASP A 176 -9.46 10.40 -14.46
N LEU A 177 -9.81 11.63 -14.87
CA LEU A 177 -8.91 12.58 -15.50
C LEU A 177 -8.58 13.71 -14.54
N THR A 178 -7.29 14.01 -14.44
CA THR A 178 -6.77 15.09 -13.59
C THR A 178 -5.73 15.92 -14.34
N ALA A 179 -5.80 17.25 -14.22
CA ALA A 179 -4.78 18.19 -14.69
C ALA A 179 -4.29 19.00 -13.47
N GLU A 180 -2.97 19.07 -13.28
CA GLU A 180 -2.34 19.77 -12.15
C GLU A 180 -2.95 19.41 -10.77
N GLY A 181 -3.35 18.15 -10.60
CA GLY A 181 -3.97 17.65 -9.38
C GLY A 181 -5.45 18.01 -9.20
N LYS A 182 -6.07 18.78 -10.10
CA LYS A 182 -7.52 19.05 -10.13
C LYS A 182 -8.22 18.02 -11.01
N ALA A 183 -9.34 17.47 -10.53
CA ALA A 183 -10.19 16.58 -11.31
C ALA A 183 -10.89 17.39 -12.42
N ILE A 184 -10.69 16.95 -13.66
CA ILE A 184 -11.27 17.58 -14.86
C ILE A 184 -12.39 16.72 -15.49
N GLY A 185 -12.56 15.48 -15.02
CA GLY A 185 -13.70 14.64 -15.35
C GLY A 185 -13.54 13.18 -14.92
N THR A 186 -14.67 12.48 -14.80
CA THR A 186 -14.73 11.03 -14.55
C THR A 186 -15.72 10.42 -15.54
N ASN A 187 -15.33 9.34 -16.24
CA ASN A 187 -16.19 8.66 -17.20
C ASN A 187 -16.24 7.15 -16.96
N ALA A 188 -17.45 6.63 -16.77
CA ALA A 188 -17.69 5.19 -16.71
C ALA A 188 -17.63 4.57 -18.12
N VAL A 189 -16.89 3.48 -18.27
CA VAL A 189 -16.68 2.81 -19.55
C VAL A 189 -16.92 1.31 -19.42
N GLN A 190 -17.55 0.74 -20.44
CA GLN A 190 -17.68 -0.71 -20.60
C GLN A 190 -16.59 -1.16 -21.57
N LEU A 191 -15.68 -2.01 -21.11
CA LEU A 191 -14.57 -2.55 -21.89
C LEU A 191 -14.91 -3.94 -22.40
N GLN A 192 -14.54 -4.24 -23.63
CA GLN A 192 -14.56 -5.58 -24.20
C GLN A 192 -13.16 -6.22 -24.11
N ALA A 193 -13.08 -7.54 -24.25
CA ALA A 193 -11.76 -8.19 -24.40
C ALA A 193 -11.06 -7.70 -25.68
N GLY A 194 -9.75 -7.48 -25.60
CA GLY A 194 -8.92 -6.91 -26.66
C GLY A 194 -8.82 -5.38 -26.58
N MET A 195 -8.55 -4.76 -27.72
CA MET A 195 -8.31 -3.32 -27.84
C MET A 195 -9.62 -2.51 -27.74
N ASN A 196 -9.64 -1.54 -26.84
CA ASN A 196 -10.75 -0.60 -26.66
C ASN A 196 -10.26 0.82 -26.96
N ARG A 197 -11.01 1.56 -27.79
CA ARG A 197 -10.79 2.99 -28.01
C ARG A 197 -11.91 3.76 -27.34
N VAL A 198 -11.57 4.47 -26.28
CA VAL A 198 -12.49 5.31 -25.53
C VAL A 198 -12.21 6.76 -25.89
N ARG A 199 -13.26 7.49 -26.28
CA ARG A 199 -13.20 8.94 -26.45
C ARG A 199 -13.89 9.61 -25.28
N VAL A 200 -13.15 10.46 -24.57
CA VAL A 200 -13.64 11.18 -23.40
C VAL A 200 -13.67 12.67 -23.69
N GLN A 201 -14.78 13.35 -23.37
CA GLN A 201 -14.90 14.80 -23.47
C GLN A 201 -14.47 15.44 -22.14
N VAL A 202 -13.52 16.37 -22.18
CA VAL A 202 -13.00 17.05 -20.98
C VAL A 202 -13.14 18.55 -21.14
N ALA A 203 -13.55 19.24 -20.06
CA ALA A 203 -13.61 20.69 -20.00
C ALA A 203 -12.52 21.22 -19.06
N LEU A 204 -11.66 22.12 -19.56
CA LEU A 204 -10.68 22.83 -18.73
C LEU A 204 -11.35 24.07 -18.13
N ASN A 205 -11.78 23.99 -16.88
CA ASN A 205 -12.42 25.11 -16.17
C ASN A 205 -11.42 26.12 -15.56
N THR A 206 -10.13 26.06 -15.92
CA THR A 206 -9.15 27.06 -15.46
C THR A 206 -8.03 27.22 -16.49
N PRO A 207 -7.69 28.45 -16.91
CA PRO A 207 -6.49 28.71 -17.68
C PRO A 207 -5.25 28.31 -16.89
N GLY A 208 -4.28 27.70 -17.56
CA GLY A 208 -2.98 27.38 -16.98
C GLY A 208 -2.26 28.64 -16.48
N ALA A 209 -1.43 28.46 -15.47
CA ALA A 209 -0.33 29.36 -15.14
C ALA A 209 0.96 28.55 -15.17
#